data_AF-A0A951T7P0-F1
#
_entry.id   AF-A0A951T7P0-F1
#
_cell.length_a   1.000
_cell.length_b   1.000
_cell.length_c   1.000
_cell.angle_alpha   90.00
_cell.angle_beta   90.00
_cell.angle_gamma   90.00
#
_symmetry.space_group_name_H-M   'P 1'
#
loop_
_entity.id
_entity.type
_entity.pdbx_description
1 polymer ?
#
loop_
_entity_poly.entity_id
_entity_poly.type
_entity_poly.pdbx_seq_one_letter_code
_entity_poly.pdbx_strand_id
1 'polypeptide(L)'
;MPRARCCTLAIALLNLIPLSAGAQPGSTGHTAHSPYAGMERRAIKSLSQSDLDELRRGGGWGLALPAELNGYPGPAHLLELKDRIPLNPDQITRIETLHAAMRAQAVPAGERLIAAEAAIERAFAARKVDPDELGRLLASAEAARTELRFIHLSRHLETVDLLSAEQVERYQALRGYASDPCESVPDGHDPAMYRRHMGCS
;
A
#
# COMPACT_ATOMS: atom_id res chain seq x y z
N MET A 1 90.20 -32.05 -27.35
CA MET A 1 89.97 -30.69 -26.81
C MET A 1 89.40 -30.82 -25.40
N PRO A 2 89.80 -29.98 -24.43
CA PRO A 2 89.75 -30.34 -23.01
C PRO A 2 88.66 -29.60 -22.19
N ARG A 3 88.50 -30.09 -20.95
CA ARG A 3 87.92 -29.49 -19.72
C ARG A 3 86.38 -29.54 -19.59
N ALA A 4 85.75 -30.32 -18.70
CA ALA A 4 85.89 -30.60 -17.25
C ALA A 4 85.16 -29.60 -16.32
N ARG A 5 84.28 -30.19 -15.48
CA ARG A 5 83.80 -29.80 -14.13
C ARG A 5 82.72 -28.71 -14.07
N CYS A 6 81.51 -29.05 -13.61
CA CYS A 6 81.08 -29.20 -12.21
C CYS A 6 80.78 -27.84 -11.56
N CYS A 7 79.51 -27.53 -11.34
CA CYS A 7 79.07 -26.76 -10.19
C CYS A 7 77.56 -26.96 -9.98
N THR A 8 77.26 -27.79 -8.99
CA THR A 8 75.99 -27.89 -8.30
C THR A 8 75.65 -26.53 -7.67
N LEU A 9 74.43 -26.04 -7.85
CA LEU A 9 73.85 -25.07 -6.91
C LEU A 9 72.42 -25.52 -6.59
N ALA A 10 72.26 -26.10 -5.41
CA ALA A 10 70.98 -26.30 -4.75
C ALA A 10 70.75 -25.08 -3.84
N ILE A 11 69.68 -24.31 -4.04
CA ILE A 11 69.19 -23.36 -3.03
C ILE A 11 67.64 -23.36 -2.99
N ALA A 12 67.16 -23.96 -1.90
CA ALA A 12 66.01 -23.62 -1.06
C ALA A 12 64.59 -23.44 -1.67
N LEU A 13 63.75 -24.44 -1.40
CA LEU A 13 62.32 -24.22 -1.12
C LEU A 13 62.17 -23.22 0.04
N LEU A 14 61.52 -22.10 -0.20
CA LEU A 14 60.96 -21.25 0.84
C LEU A 14 59.43 -21.28 0.75
N ASN A 15 58.82 -21.95 1.72
CA ASN A 15 57.38 -21.92 1.98
C ASN A 15 56.95 -20.48 2.32
N LEU A 16 56.07 -19.90 1.51
CA LEU A 16 55.15 -18.85 1.98
C LEU A 16 53.73 -19.39 1.83
N ILE A 17 53.12 -19.74 2.96
CA ILE A 17 51.68 -19.92 3.08
C ILE A 17 51.08 -18.55 3.41
N PRO A 18 50.38 -17.87 2.50
CA PRO A 18 49.46 -16.83 2.91
C PRO A 18 48.19 -17.50 3.42
N LEU A 19 47.95 -17.38 4.74
CA LEU A 19 46.63 -17.50 5.35
C LEU A 19 45.66 -16.61 4.57
N SER A 20 44.84 -17.19 3.70
CA SER A 20 43.66 -16.51 3.20
C SER A 20 42.58 -16.71 4.25
N ALA A 21 42.45 -15.72 5.14
CA ALA A 21 41.28 -15.53 5.97
C ALA A 21 40.07 -15.34 5.05
N GLY A 22 39.38 -16.44 4.75
CA GLY A 22 38.06 -16.40 4.13
C GLY A 22 37.09 -15.83 5.16
N ALA A 23 36.92 -14.51 5.17
CA ALA A 23 35.73 -13.89 5.72
C ALA A 23 34.53 -14.56 5.04
N GLN A 24 33.66 -15.21 5.82
CA GLN A 24 32.35 -15.59 5.32
C GLN A 24 31.47 -14.32 5.37
N PRO A 25 31.16 -13.66 4.24
CA PRO A 25 29.90 -12.94 4.21
C PRO A 25 28.83 -14.03 4.30
N GLY A 26 28.11 -14.05 5.42
CA GLY A 26 26.81 -14.71 5.49
C GLY A 26 25.90 -14.05 4.47
N SER A 27 26.00 -14.48 3.22
CA SER A 27 24.95 -14.27 2.24
C SER A 27 23.86 -15.27 2.58
N THR A 28 22.94 -14.84 3.45
CA THR A 28 21.57 -15.33 3.38
C THR A 28 21.16 -15.26 1.92
N GLY A 29 21.08 -16.43 1.28
CA GLY A 29 20.67 -16.58 -0.10
C GLY A 29 19.21 -16.14 -0.23
N HIS A 30 18.99 -14.84 -0.38
CA HIS A 30 17.79 -14.35 -1.00
C HIS A 30 17.93 -14.71 -2.47
N THR A 31 17.33 -15.83 -2.87
CA THR A 31 16.84 -15.93 -4.24
C THR A 31 15.95 -14.71 -4.43
N ALA A 32 16.48 -13.69 -5.10
CA ALA A 32 15.82 -12.40 -5.27
C ALA A 32 14.70 -12.59 -6.31
N HIS A 33 13.65 -13.31 -5.92
CA HIS A 33 12.42 -13.39 -6.66
C HIS A 33 11.80 -11.99 -6.70
N SER A 34 11.22 -11.65 -7.86
CA SER A 34 10.45 -10.40 -8.01
C SER A 34 9.42 -10.29 -6.89
N PRO A 35 9.15 -9.08 -6.34
CA PRO A 35 8.07 -8.87 -5.38
C PRO A 35 6.69 -9.26 -5.95
N TYR A 36 6.59 -9.48 -7.26
CA TYR A 36 5.38 -9.87 -7.98
C TYR A 36 5.30 -11.38 -8.27
N ALA A 37 6.30 -12.19 -7.88
CA ALA A 37 6.28 -13.62 -8.12
C ALA A 37 5.06 -14.28 -7.46
N GLY A 38 4.28 -15.05 -8.22
CA GLY A 38 3.01 -15.64 -7.83
C GLY A 38 1.79 -14.78 -8.18
N MET A 39 1.96 -13.48 -8.41
CA MET A 39 0.86 -12.59 -8.81
C MET A 39 0.40 -12.84 -10.25
N GLU A 40 1.24 -13.45 -11.10
CA GLU A 40 0.87 -13.85 -12.46
C GLU A 40 -0.30 -14.86 -12.50
N ARG A 41 -0.66 -15.48 -11.37
CA ARG A 41 -1.80 -16.39 -11.25
C ARG A 41 -3.13 -15.70 -10.93
N ARG A 42 -3.14 -14.40 -10.59
CA ARG A 42 -4.36 -13.64 -10.31
C ARG A 42 -5.25 -13.54 -11.56
N ALA A 43 -6.55 -13.40 -11.39
CA ALA A 43 -7.46 -13.18 -12.53
C ALA A 43 -7.22 -11.81 -13.19
N ILE A 44 -6.94 -10.78 -12.38
CA ILE A 44 -6.55 -9.42 -12.79
C ILE A 44 -5.24 -9.13 -12.07
N LYS A 45 -4.12 -8.92 -12.78
CA LYS A 45 -2.81 -8.91 -12.10
C LYS A 45 -2.65 -7.73 -11.15
N SER A 46 -3.25 -6.58 -11.50
CA SER A 46 -3.24 -5.33 -10.72
C SER A 46 -4.06 -5.39 -9.43
N LEU A 47 -5.01 -6.33 -9.30
CA LEU A 47 -5.93 -6.40 -8.16
C LEU A 47 -5.78 -7.73 -7.41
N SER A 48 -5.51 -7.65 -6.11
CA SER A 48 -5.57 -8.81 -5.22
C SER A 48 -7.03 -9.23 -4.95
N GLN A 49 -7.23 -10.41 -4.37
CA GLN A 49 -8.59 -10.84 -3.98
C GLN A 49 -9.20 -9.89 -2.94
N SER A 50 -8.40 -9.37 -1.99
CA SER A 50 -8.87 -8.38 -1.02
C SER A 50 -9.27 -7.07 -1.68
N ASP A 51 -8.57 -6.63 -2.74
CA ASP A 51 -8.97 -5.43 -3.48
C ASP A 51 -10.32 -5.66 -4.17
N LEU A 52 -10.51 -6.83 -4.80
CA LEU A 52 -11.79 -7.18 -5.43
C LEU A 52 -12.93 -7.19 -4.41
N ASP A 53 -12.71 -7.78 -3.23
CA ASP A 53 -13.72 -7.85 -2.18
C ASP A 53 -14.01 -6.48 -1.57
N GLU A 54 -13.03 -5.58 -1.50
CA GLU A 54 -13.19 -4.16 -1.15
C GLU A 54 -14.06 -3.42 -2.15
N LEU A 55 -13.72 -3.51 -3.43
CA LEU A 55 -14.44 -2.81 -4.49
C LEU A 55 -15.88 -3.32 -4.62
N ARG A 56 -16.10 -4.64 -4.57
CA ARG A 56 -17.44 -5.25 -4.66
C ARG A 56 -18.38 -4.85 -3.54
N ARG A 57 -17.85 -4.62 -2.33
CA ARG A 57 -18.66 -4.18 -1.19
C ARG A 57 -18.79 -2.67 -1.07
N GLY A 58 -18.20 -1.90 -2.00
CA GLY A 58 -18.16 -0.44 -1.96
C GLY A 58 -17.32 0.11 -0.80
N GLY A 59 -16.28 -0.61 -0.42
CA GLY A 59 -15.37 -0.24 0.66
C GLY A 59 -14.43 0.91 0.28
N GLY A 60 -13.87 1.58 1.29
CA GLY A 60 -13.14 2.83 1.10
C GLY A 60 -11.82 2.69 0.34
N TRP A 61 -11.19 1.51 0.36
CA TRP A 61 -9.94 1.19 -0.36
C TRP A 61 -8.84 2.29 -0.29
N GLY A 62 -8.76 3.01 0.84
CA GLY A 62 -7.83 4.14 1.02
C GLY A 62 -8.09 5.37 0.14
N LEU A 63 -9.19 5.42 -0.62
CA LEU A 63 -9.47 6.45 -1.62
C LEU A 63 -9.71 7.85 -1.00
N ALA A 64 -10.20 7.89 0.23
CA ALA A 64 -10.50 9.12 0.98
C ALA A 64 -9.47 9.46 2.07
N LEU A 65 -8.30 8.83 2.08
CA LEU A 65 -7.23 9.17 3.04
C LEU A 65 -6.90 10.66 3.11
N PRO A 66 -6.88 11.44 2.00
CA PRO A 66 -6.66 12.89 2.09
C PRO A 66 -7.70 13.62 2.93
N ALA A 67 -8.96 13.16 2.95
CA ALA A 67 -9.99 13.76 3.78
C ALA A 67 -9.88 13.26 5.22
N GLU A 68 -9.82 11.93 5.40
CA GLU A 68 -9.74 11.27 6.71
C GLU A 68 -8.58 11.80 7.57
N LEU A 69 -7.38 11.89 6.98
CA LEU A 69 -6.16 12.31 7.68
C LEU A 69 -6.02 13.83 7.83
N ASN A 70 -6.95 14.62 7.26
CA ASN A 70 -7.01 16.08 7.43
C ASN A 70 -8.26 16.51 8.21
N GLY A 71 -8.80 15.63 9.05
CA GLY A 71 -9.87 15.99 9.98
C GLY A 71 -11.27 16.05 9.35
N TYR A 72 -11.50 15.33 8.24
CA TYR A 72 -12.84 15.15 7.67
C TYR A 72 -13.30 13.72 7.98
N PRO A 73 -14.15 13.49 9.00
CA PRO A 73 -14.55 12.15 9.40
C PRO A 73 -15.35 11.42 8.32
N GLY A 74 -15.07 10.15 8.11
CA GLY A 74 -15.88 9.28 7.25
C GLY A 74 -17.14 8.77 7.97
N PRO A 75 -18.28 8.61 7.27
CA PRO A 75 -19.54 8.28 7.92
C PRO A 75 -19.56 6.87 8.54
N ALA A 76 -18.86 5.89 7.95
CA ALA A 76 -18.81 4.52 8.48
C ALA A 76 -18.15 4.47 9.87
N HIS A 77 -16.94 5.00 10.00
CA HIS A 77 -16.19 5.01 11.25
C HIS A 77 -16.83 5.91 12.31
N LEU A 78 -17.51 6.97 11.89
CA LEU A 78 -18.26 7.82 12.79
C LEU A 78 -19.44 7.06 13.43
N LEU A 79 -20.13 6.21 12.66
CA LEU A 79 -21.19 5.33 13.17
C LEU A 79 -20.65 4.24 14.10
N GLU A 80 -19.45 3.70 13.82
CA GLU A 80 -18.75 2.77 14.73
C GLU A 80 -18.41 3.42 16.08
N LEU A 81 -18.17 4.73 16.09
CA LEU A 81 -17.78 5.50 17.27
C LEU A 81 -18.93 6.30 17.91
N LYS A 82 -20.18 6.09 17.46
CA LYS A 82 -21.33 6.92 17.88
C LYS A 82 -21.61 6.94 19.38
N ASP A 83 -21.23 5.89 20.11
CA ASP A 83 -21.40 5.83 21.57
C ASP A 83 -20.29 6.58 22.33
N ARG A 84 -19.21 6.97 21.63
CA ARG A 84 -18.00 7.63 22.20
C ARG A 84 -17.85 9.07 21.73
N ILE A 85 -18.64 9.47 20.74
CA ILE A 85 -18.76 10.82 20.20
C ILE A 85 -20.20 11.26 20.46
N PRO A 86 -20.45 12.38 21.17
CA PRO A 86 -21.81 12.78 21.55
C PRO A 86 -22.61 13.28 20.34
N LEU A 87 -23.02 12.37 19.45
CA LEU A 87 -23.88 12.63 18.29
C LEU A 87 -25.33 12.67 18.73
N ASN A 88 -26.09 13.67 18.28
CA ASN A 88 -27.53 13.70 18.51
C ASN A 88 -28.28 12.76 17.53
N PRO A 89 -29.56 12.40 17.81
CA PRO A 89 -30.32 11.48 16.97
C PRO A 89 -30.45 11.91 15.50
N ASP A 90 -30.56 13.22 15.24
CA ASP A 90 -30.66 13.76 13.89
C ASP A 90 -29.35 13.62 13.13
N GLN A 91 -28.21 13.87 13.78
CA GLN A 91 -26.87 13.62 13.22
C GLN A 91 -26.73 12.16 12.83
N ILE A 92 -27.04 11.23 13.73
CA ILE A 92 -26.95 9.78 13.48
C ILE A 92 -27.77 9.41 12.24
N THR A 93 -29.04 9.84 12.19
CA THR A 93 -29.94 9.54 11.06
C THR A 93 -29.39 10.07 9.73
N ARG A 94 -28.84 11.29 9.73
CA ARG A 94 -28.23 11.89 8.53
C ARG A 94 -26.96 11.15 8.11
N ILE A 95 -26.11 10.78 9.05
CA ILE A 95 -24.88 10.02 8.78
C ILE A 95 -25.21 8.62 8.24
N GLU A 96 -26.20 7.92 8.80
CA GLU A 96 -26.67 6.63 8.30
C GLU A 96 -27.20 6.74 6.86
N THR A 97 -27.95 7.81 6.57
CA THR A 97 -28.44 8.11 5.21
C THR A 97 -27.28 8.35 4.24
N LEU A 98 -26.30 9.16 4.64
CA LEU A 98 -25.10 9.42 3.83
C LEU A 98 -24.30 8.15 3.56
N HIS A 99 -24.11 7.30 4.58
CA HIS A 99 -23.40 6.03 4.45
C HIS A 99 -24.14 5.06 3.51
N ALA A 100 -25.46 4.95 3.62
CA ALA A 100 -26.26 4.11 2.74
C ALA A 100 -26.20 4.60 1.28
N ALA A 101 -26.33 5.91 1.06
CA ALA A 101 -26.22 6.51 -0.27
C ALA A 101 -24.83 6.31 -0.89
N MET A 102 -23.76 6.46 -0.08
CA MET A 102 -22.39 6.16 -0.49
C MET A 102 -22.27 4.73 -1.00
N ARG A 103 -22.72 3.75 -0.20
CA ARG A 103 -22.61 2.33 -0.56
C ARG A 103 -23.38 2.00 -1.84
N ALA A 104 -24.59 2.54 -1.97
CA ALA A 104 -25.41 2.35 -3.17
C ALA A 104 -24.73 2.87 -4.45
N GLN A 105 -23.89 3.90 -4.35
CA GLN A 105 -23.12 4.45 -5.48
C GLN A 105 -21.76 3.76 -5.67
N ALA A 106 -21.06 3.46 -4.57
CA ALA A 106 -19.71 2.90 -4.58
C ALA A 106 -19.69 1.47 -5.10
N VAL A 107 -20.68 0.63 -4.79
CA VAL A 107 -20.76 -0.76 -5.29
C VAL A 107 -20.75 -0.82 -6.82
N PRO A 108 -21.67 -0.17 -7.55
CA PRO A 108 -21.64 -0.21 -9.01
C PRO A 108 -20.41 0.50 -9.61
N ALA A 109 -19.86 1.52 -8.96
CA ALA A 109 -18.60 2.14 -9.40
C ALA A 109 -17.39 1.21 -9.23
N GLY A 110 -17.34 0.45 -8.15
CA GLY A 110 -16.34 -0.60 -7.90
C GLY A 110 -16.40 -1.70 -8.95
N GLU A 111 -17.59 -2.19 -9.31
CA GLU A 111 -17.77 -3.16 -10.38
C GLU A 111 -17.30 -2.62 -11.75
N ARG A 112 -17.56 -1.35 -12.05
CA ARG A 112 -17.03 -0.70 -13.27
C ARG A 112 -15.51 -0.68 -13.29
N LEU A 113 -14.88 -0.34 -12.17
CA LEU A 113 -13.41 -0.34 -12.06
C LEU A 113 -12.84 -1.75 -12.25
N ILE A 114 -13.42 -2.77 -11.61
CA ILE A 114 -13.01 -4.17 -11.78
C ILE A 114 -13.11 -4.58 -13.26
N ALA A 115 -14.22 -4.25 -13.93
CA ALA A 115 -14.43 -4.60 -15.33
C ALA A 115 -13.42 -3.91 -16.26
N ALA A 116 -13.08 -2.65 -15.99
CA ALA A 116 -12.10 -1.89 -16.76
C ALA A 116 -10.67 -2.43 -16.58
N GLU A 117 -10.26 -2.74 -15.34
CA GLU A 117 -8.97 -3.39 -15.06
C GLU A 117 -8.88 -4.78 -15.71
N ALA A 118 -9.98 -5.54 -15.69
CA ALA A 118 -10.05 -6.82 -16.38
C ALA A 118 -9.92 -6.69 -17.90
N ALA A 119 -10.38 -5.57 -18.49
CA ALA A 119 -10.23 -5.32 -19.92
C ALA A 119 -8.78 -5.03 -20.29
N ILE A 120 -8.06 -4.25 -19.48
CA ILE A 120 -6.61 -4.04 -19.63
C ILE A 120 -5.86 -5.37 -19.55
N GLU A 121 -6.14 -6.18 -18.52
CA GLU A 121 -5.56 -7.53 -18.36
C GLU A 121 -5.77 -8.38 -19.63
N ARG A 122 -7.01 -8.47 -20.13
CA ARG A 122 -7.33 -9.27 -21.32
C ARG A 122 -6.59 -8.77 -22.57
N ALA A 123 -6.48 -7.46 -22.76
CA ALA A 123 -5.82 -6.88 -23.92
C ALA A 123 -4.32 -7.23 -23.96
N PHE A 124 -3.63 -7.16 -22.80
CA PHE A 124 -2.23 -7.58 -22.69
C PHE A 124 -2.06 -9.10 -22.80
N ALA A 125 -2.92 -9.88 -22.15
CA ALA A 125 -2.88 -11.35 -22.23
C ALA A 125 -3.06 -11.85 -23.67
N ALA A 126 -3.90 -11.16 -24.46
CA ALA A 126 -4.12 -11.46 -25.86
C ALA A 126 -2.96 -11.04 -26.79
N ARG A 127 -2.00 -10.24 -26.30
CA ARG A 127 -0.88 -9.66 -27.08
C ARG A 127 -1.33 -8.87 -28.32
N LYS A 128 -2.49 -8.20 -28.22
CA LYS A 128 -3.11 -7.46 -29.33
C LYS A 128 -3.29 -5.98 -29.05
N VAL A 129 -2.90 -5.51 -27.87
CA VAL A 129 -3.04 -4.11 -27.49
C VAL A 129 -2.07 -3.23 -28.29
N ASP A 130 -2.61 -2.21 -28.94
CA ASP A 130 -1.85 -1.12 -29.54
C ASP A 130 -1.95 0.16 -28.68
N PRO A 131 -1.16 1.21 -28.95
CA PRO A 131 -1.18 2.44 -28.15
C PRO A 131 -2.54 3.14 -28.08
N ASP A 132 -3.34 3.11 -29.16
CA ASP A 132 -4.64 3.78 -29.22
C ASP A 132 -5.69 3.02 -28.41
N GLU A 133 -5.70 1.69 -28.51
CA GLU A 133 -6.51 0.83 -27.65
C GLU A 133 -6.13 0.97 -26.18
N LEU A 134 -4.83 0.96 -25.87
CA LEU A 134 -4.34 1.16 -24.51
C LEU A 134 -4.84 2.49 -23.93
N GLY A 135 -4.74 3.58 -24.70
CA GLY A 135 -5.23 4.89 -24.28
C GLY A 135 -6.72 4.88 -23.92
N ARG A 136 -7.56 4.21 -24.72
CA ARG A 136 -9.00 4.08 -24.43
C ARG A 136 -9.28 3.23 -23.19
N LEU A 137 -8.57 2.12 -23.02
CA LEU A 137 -8.74 1.23 -21.87
C LEU A 137 -8.35 1.93 -20.56
N LEU A 138 -7.22 2.65 -20.56
CA LEU A 138 -6.77 3.46 -19.43
C LEU A 138 -7.75 4.57 -19.10
N ALA A 139 -8.25 5.30 -20.11
CA ALA A 139 -9.26 6.34 -19.89
C ALA A 139 -10.52 5.78 -19.23
N SER A 140 -10.96 4.57 -19.62
CA SER A 140 -12.11 3.91 -19.00
C SER A 140 -11.83 3.50 -17.55
N ALA A 141 -10.65 2.95 -17.25
CA ALA A 141 -10.27 2.55 -15.90
C ALA A 141 -10.15 3.77 -14.98
N GLU A 142 -9.49 4.83 -15.44
CA GLU A 142 -9.31 6.06 -14.66
C GLU A 142 -10.62 6.83 -14.49
N ALA A 143 -11.55 6.79 -15.45
CA ALA A 143 -12.88 7.34 -15.26
C ALA A 143 -13.64 6.63 -14.14
N ALA A 144 -13.63 5.29 -14.13
CA ALA A 144 -14.26 4.50 -13.07
C ALA A 144 -13.59 4.71 -11.70
N ARG A 145 -12.26 4.76 -11.66
CA ARG A 145 -11.48 5.05 -10.45
C ARG A 145 -11.77 6.45 -9.90
N THR A 146 -11.84 7.44 -10.79
CA THR A 146 -12.14 8.83 -10.43
C THR A 146 -13.55 8.95 -9.85
N GLU A 147 -14.53 8.31 -10.47
CA GLU A 147 -15.90 8.28 -9.97
C GLU A 147 -15.96 7.65 -8.57
N LEU A 148 -15.35 6.47 -8.39
CA LEU A 148 -15.32 5.81 -7.09
C LEU A 148 -14.62 6.67 -6.02
N ARG A 149 -13.49 7.30 -6.37
CA ARG A 149 -12.76 8.19 -5.47
C ARG A 149 -13.57 9.43 -5.11
N PHE A 150 -14.28 10.01 -6.06
CA PHE A 150 -15.19 11.13 -5.84
C PHE A 150 -16.31 10.75 -4.87
N ILE A 151 -16.93 9.57 -5.04
CA ILE A 151 -17.96 9.08 -4.13
C ILE A 151 -17.41 9.04 -2.71
N HIS A 152 -16.24 8.47 -2.46
CA HIS A 152 -15.71 8.42 -1.09
C HIS A 152 -15.33 9.82 -0.55
N LEU A 153 -14.59 10.63 -1.30
CA LEU A 153 -14.17 11.96 -0.84
C LEU A 153 -15.35 12.90 -0.57
N SER A 154 -16.36 12.89 -1.44
CA SER A 154 -17.56 13.72 -1.26
C SER A 154 -18.32 13.38 0.02
N ARG A 155 -18.36 12.12 0.44
CA ARG A 155 -19.01 11.77 1.72
C ARG A 155 -18.26 12.28 2.94
N HIS A 156 -16.94 12.31 2.90
CA HIS A 156 -16.18 12.93 3.99
C HIS A 156 -16.46 14.44 4.05
N LEU A 157 -16.54 15.12 2.89
CA LEU A 157 -16.89 16.53 2.79
C LEU A 157 -18.31 16.81 3.33
N GLU A 158 -19.29 15.99 2.98
CA GLU A 158 -20.67 16.15 3.48
C GLU A 158 -20.81 15.77 4.96
N THR A 159 -20.02 14.80 5.44
CA THR A 159 -20.10 14.31 6.83
C THR A 159 -19.56 15.35 7.81
N VAL A 160 -18.48 16.05 7.48
CA VAL A 160 -17.91 17.05 8.39
C VAL A 160 -18.88 18.20 8.64
N ASP A 161 -19.69 18.59 7.66
CA ASP A 161 -20.72 19.65 7.79
C ASP A 161 -21.83 19.28 8.79
N LEU A 162 -21.92 18.01 9.18
CA LEU A 162 -22.86 17.54 10.19
C LEU A 162 -22.34 17.69 11.62
N LEU A 163 -21.05 18.00 11.81
CA LEU A 163 -20.37 17.87 13.08
C LEU A 163 -19.94 19.22 13.66
N SER A 164 -19.89 19.30 14.99
CA SER A 164 -19.20 20.40 15.67
C SER A 164 -17.67 20.19 15.64
N ALA A 165 -16.91 21.26 15.86
CA ALA A 165 -15.46 21.18 15.96
C ALA A 165 -15.02 20.20 17.06
N GLU A 166 -15.70 20.18 18.20
CA GLU A 166 -15.42 19.28 19.32
C GLU A 166 -15.68 17.81 18.95
N GLN A 167 -16.71 17.53 18.15
CA GLN A 167 -16.99 16.18 17.66
C GLN A 167 -15.90 15.70 16.68
N VAL A 168 -15.39 16.59 15.83
CA VAL A 168 -14.28 16.32 14.90
C VAL A 168 -12.97 16.06 15.67
N GLU A 169 -12.64 16.90 16.65
CA GLU A 169 -11.47 16.68 17.52
C GLU A 169 -11.57 15.35 18.28
N ARG A 170 -12.74 15.04 18.83
CA ARG A 170 -12.98 13.76 19.51
C ARG A 170 -12.79 12.58 18.55
N TYR A 171 -13.30 12.66 17.33
CA TYR A 171 -13.09 11.64 16.31
C TYR A 171 -11.59 11.44 16.02
N GLN A 172 -10.83 12.51 15.78
CA GLN A 172 -9.39 12.42 15.50
C GLN A 172 -8.62 11.77 16.65
N ALA A 173 -8.94 12.12 17.90
CA ALA A 173 -8.35 11.48 19.07
C ALA A 173 -8.70 9.99 19.15
N LEU A 174 -9.97 9.63 18.92
CA LEU A 174 -10.43 8.23 18.97
C LEU A 174 -9.84 7.36 17.86
N ARG A 175 -9.47 7.97 16.73
CA ARG A 175 -8.82 7.31 15.59
C ARG A 175 -7.30 7.26 15.70
N GLY A 176 -6.71 7.94 16.69
CA GLY A 176 -5.27 7.97 16.92
C GLY A 176 -4.52 8.97 16.04
N TYR A 177 -5.20 9.99 15.53
CA TYR A 177 -4.60 11.02 14.64
C TYR A 177 -4.10 12.25 15.40
N ALA A 178 -4.39 12.35 16.69
CA ALA A 178 -4.08 13.54 17.48
C ALA A 178 -2.66 13.57 18.08
N SER A 179 -1.90 12.47 18.00
CA SER A 179 -0.57 12.34 18.60
C SER A 179 0.53 12.24 17.55
N ASP A 180 1.70 12.82 17.82
CA ASP A 180 2.88 12.63 16.99
C ASP A 180 3.35 11.17 17.04
N PRO A 181 3.33 10.43 15.92
CA PRO A 181 3.80 9.05 15.89
C PRO A 181 5.30 8.94 16.17
N CYS A 182 6.10 10.00 15.95
CA CYS A 182 7.54 9.99 16.20
C CYS A 182 7.88 10.00 17.70
N GLU A 183 6.99 10.58 18.51
CA GLU A 183 7.10 10.65 19.96
C GLU A 183 6.42 9.47 20.67
N SER A 184 5.50 8.78 20.00
CA SER A 184 4.63 7.76 20.59
C SER A 184 4.84 6.38 19.98
N VAL A 185 6.00 5.75 20.25
CA VAL A 185 6.29 4.37 19.80
C VAL A 185 5.43 3.38 20.60
N PRO A 186 4.60 2.53 19.95
CA PRO A 186 3.77 1.56 20.66
C PRO A 186 4.60 0.46 21.35
N ASP A 187 4.09 -0.05 22.47
CA ASP A 187 4.72 -1.16 23.19
C ASP A 187 4.97 -2.37 22.26
N GLY A 188 6.12 -3.01 22.44
CA GLY A 188 6.54 -4.16 21.62
C GLY A 188 7.09 -3.83 20.23
N HIS A 189 7.20 -2.54 19.86
CA HIS A 189 7.83 -2.13 18.61
C HIS A 189 9.27 -1.67 18.82
N ASP A 190 10.16 -1.99 17.88
CA ASP A 190 11.50 -1.40 17.86
C ASP A 190 11.41 0.10 17.54
N PRO A 191 11.91 1.00 18.42
CA PRO A 191 11.76 2.43 18.23
C PRO A 191 12.41 2.96 16.94
N ALA A 192 13.53 2.38 16.50
CA ALA A 192 14.24 2.86 15.33
C ALA A 192 13.52 2.44 14.02
N MET A 193 13.04 1.21 13.95
CA MET A 193 12.26 0.72 12.82
C MET A 193 10.91 1.41 12.70
N TYR A 194 10.20 1.61 13.83
CA TYR A 194 8.90 2.27 13.84
C TYR A 194 9.01 3.73 13.37
N ARG A 195 9.94 4.50 13.94
CA ARG A 195 10.17 5.89 13.52
C ARG A 195 10.54 6.00 12.04
N ARG A 196 11.37 5.07 11.54
CA ARG A 196 11.70 5.02 10.10
C ARG A 196 10.48 4.72 9.23
N HIS A 197 9.62 3.79 9.65
CA HIS A 197 8.39 3.47 8.94
C HIS A 197 7.42 4.66 8.89
N MET A 198 7.38 5.45 9.97
CA MET A 198 6.58 6.66 10.07
C MET A 198 7.20 7.89 9.40
N GLY A 199 8.39 7.77 8.80
CA GLY A 199 9.07 8.88 8.11
C GLY A 199 9.65 9.96 9.04
N CYS A 200 9.87 9.62 10.31
CA CYS A 200 10.48 10.53 11.29
C CYS A 200 11.95 10.82 10.95
N SER A 201 12.37 12.06 11.13
CA SER A 201 13.76 12.54 10.93
C SER A 201 14.68 12.19 12.09
#